data_AF-A0A527G2Y1-F1
#
_entry.id   AF-A0A527G2Y1-F1
#
_cell.length_a   1.000
_cell.length_b   1.000
_cell.length_c   1.000
_cell.angle_alpha   90.00
_cell.angle_beta   90.00
_cell.angle_gamma   90.00
#
_symmetry.space_group_name_H-M   'P 1'
#
loop_
_entity.id
_entity.type
_entity.pdbx_description
1 polymer ?
#
loop_
_entity_poly.entity_id
_entity_poly.type
_entity_poly.pdbx_seq_one_letter_code
_entity_poly.pdbx_strand_id
1 'polypeptide(L)'
;DYMVPSYLEELPVIPMTVSNKVDLRQLPKPTSVRLSGDRAMVAPGNDDERFLADALAAVLKFDEVSVEDNFFDDLGANSLLMAHFCARLRTRKEWATASMRDIYLHPTVA
;
A
#
# COMPACT_ATOMS: atom_id res chain seq x y z
N ASP A 1 0.51 13.05 4.89
CA ASP A 1 1.91 13.45 5.13
C ASP A 1 2.87 12.92 4.05
N TYR A 2 3.18 13.71 3.00
CA TYR A 2 3.92 13.22 1.80
C TYR A 2 5.43 12.99 1.99
N MET A 3 6.01 13.41 3.13
CA MET A 3 7.46 13.38 3.38
C MET A 3 7.86 12.47 4.54
N VAL A 4 6.96 11.59 4.97
CA VAL A 4 7.25 10.59 6.01
C VAL A 4 7.68 9.29 5.33
N PRO A 5 8.89 8.77 5.60
CA PRO A 5 9.36 7.53 4.99
C PRO A 5 8.51 6.33 5.38
N SER A 6 8.20 5.47 4.42
CA SER A 6 7.48 4.21 4.67
C SER A 6 8.37 3.14 5.31
N TYR A 7 9.68 3.20 5.11
CA TYR A 7 10.65 2.24 5.65
C TYR A 7 11.86 3.00 6.19
N LEU A 8 12.46 2.48 7.26
CA LEU A 8 13.67 3.03 7.85
C LEU A 8 14.61 1.89 8.21
N GLU A 9 15.78 1.87 7.57
CA GLU A 9 16.78 0.83 7.72
C GLU A 9 18.06 1.41 8.31
N GLU A 10 18.61 0.76 9.33
CA GLU A 10 19.96 1.04 9.80
C GLU A 10 20.98 0.33 8.90
N LEU A 11 21.94 1.08 8.37
CA LEU A 11 23.05 0.52 7.59
C LEU A 11 24.36 0.69 8.35
N PRO A 12 25.18 -0.37 8.49
CA PRO A 12 26.48 -0.25 9.13
C PRO A 12 27.46 0.62 8.31
N VAL A 13 27.25 0.70 7.00
CA VAL A 13 28.01 1.55 6.08
C VAL A 13 27.16 1.93 4.87
N ILE A 14 27.33 3.16 4.37
CA ILE A 14 26.69 3.62 3.13
C ILE A 14 27.52 3.11 1.95
N PRO A 15 26.93 2.36 0.99
CA PRO A 15 27.62 1.92 -0.21
C PRO A 15 28.09 3.12 -1.05
N MET A 16 29.35 3.09 -1.49
CA MET A 16 29.96 4.17 -2.27
C MET A 16 30.49 3.64 -3.61
N THR A 17 30.41 4.48 -4.65
CA THR A 17 31.11 4.26 -5.91
C THR A 17 32.61 4.54 -5.77
N VAL A 18 33.40 4.12 -6.77
CA VAL A 18 34.83 4.45 -6.86
C VAL A 18 35.14 5.96 -6.88
N SER A 19 34.13 6.79 -7.19
CA SER A 19 34.24 8.25 -7.20
C SER A 19 33.72 8.90 -5.91
N ASN A 20 33.56 8.14 -4.83
CA ASN A 20 33.04 8.59 -3.53
C ASN A 20 31.65 9.23 -3.60
N LYS A 21 30.79 8.74 -4.51
CA LYS A 21 29.35 9.06 -4.50
C LYS A 21 28.57 7.90 -3.90
N VAL A 22 27.40 8.16 -3.33
CA VAL A 22 26.51 7.08 -2.87
C VAL A 22 26.13 6.19 -4.04
N ASP A 23 26.30 4.87 -3.89
CA ASP A 23 25.84 3.89 -4.88
C ASP A 23 24.44 3.38 -4.51
N LEU A 24 23.42 4.10 -5.00
CA LEU A 24 22.02 3.78 -4.76
C LEU A 24 21.62 2.39 -5.26
N ARG A 25 22.34 1.80 -6.24
CA ARG A 25 22.01 0.48 -6.79
C ARG A 25 22.45 -0.65 -5.87
N GLN A 26 23.39 -0.38 -4.97
CA GLN A 26 23.89 -1.34 -3.99
C GLN A 26 23.21 -1.22 -2.63
N LEU A 27 22.23 -0.31 -2.48
CA LEU A 27 21.42 -0.26 -1.27
C LEU A 27 20.63 -1.58 -1.14
N PRO A 28 20.64 -2.23 0.03
CA PRO A 28 19.85 -3.41 0.26
C PRO A 28 18.36 -3.08 0.17
N LYS A 29 17.55 -4.09 -0.14
CA LYS A 29 16.09 -3.94 -0.04
C LYS A 29 15.70 -3.77 1.44
N PRO A 30 14.69 -2.95 1.74
CA PRO A 30 14.15 -2.84 3.10
C PRO A 30 13.73 -4.21 3.64
N THR A 31 13.97 -4.43 4.91
CA THR A 31 13.58 -5.64 5.67
C THR A 31 12.72 -5.32 6.89
N SER A 32 12.73 -4.07 7.35
CA SER A 32 11.88 -3.56 8.42
C SER A 32 10.41 -3.59 8.03
N VAL A 33 9.55 -3.70 9.04
CA VAL A 33 8.11 -3.47 8.87
C VAL A 33 7.92 -2.02 8.48
N ARG A 34 6.98 -1.78 7.57
CA ARG A 34 6.61 -0.43 7.15
C ARG A 34 6.30 0.43 8.39
N LEU A 35 6.90 1.61 8.50
CA LEU A 35 6.76 2.50 9.67
C LEU A 35 5.32 2.94 9.94
N SER A 36 4.47 3.00 8.91
CA SER A 36 3.03 3.23 9.07
C SER A 36 2.29 2.06 9.75
N GLY A 37 2.97 0.92 9.95
CA GLY A 37 2.42 -0.36 10.39
C GLY A 37 2.32 -0.58 11.91
N ASP A 38 2.48 0.46 12.75
CA ASP A 38 2.17 0.36 14.19
C ASP A 38 0.65 0.25 14.47
N ARG A 39 -0.19 0.31 13.42
CA ARG A 39 -1.61 -0.04 13.52
C ARG A 39 -1.78 -1.55 13.52
N ALA A 40 -2.49 -2.05 14.53
CA ALA A 40 -2.88 -3.45 14.59
C ALA A 40 -3.68 -3.83 13.34
N MET A 41 -3.44 -5.03 12.81
CA MET A 41 -4.25 -5.60 11.73
C MET A 41 -5.71 -5.68 12.19
N VAL A 42 -6.61 -5.04 11.45
CA VAL A 42 -8.06 -5.09 11.66
C VAL A 42 -8.66 -5.96 10.57
N ALA A 43 -9.26 -7.08 10.99
CA ALA A 43 -9.91 -8.01 10.09
C ALA A 43 -11.25 -7.45 9.56
N PRO A 44 -11.67 -7.83 8.35
CA PRO A 44 -12.98 -7.47 7.82
C PRO A 44 -14.13 -7.92 8.72
N GLY A 45 -15.05 -7.00 9.01
CA GLY A 45 -16.25 -7.21 9.81
C GLY A 45 -17.46 -7.70 9.01
N ASN A 46 -17.44 -7.58 7.68
CA ASN A 46 -18.51 -8.05 6.79
C ASN A 46 -17.98 -8.56 5.43
N ASP A 47 -18.87 -9.11 4.61
CA ASP A 47 -18.54 -9.71 3.32
C ASP A 47 -18.05 -8.69 2.27
N ASP A 48 -18.54 -7.46 2.35
CA ASP A 48 -18.12 -6.38 1.45
C ASP A 48 -16.70 -5.93 1.77
N GLU A 49 -16.41 -5.65 3.05
CA GLU A 49 -15.05 -5.36 3.52
C GLU A 49 -14.08 -6.47 3.15
N ARG A 50 -14.48 -7.74 3.30
CA ARG A 50 -13.65 -8.88 2.92
C ARG A 50 -13.34 -8.88 1.44
N PHE A 51 -14.35 -8.67 0.59
CA PHE A 51 -14.15 -8.58 -0.85
C PHE A 51 -13.23 -7.42 -1.24
N LEU A 52 -13.42 -6.24 -0.65
CA LEU A 52 -12.61 -5.05 -0.92
C LEU A 52 -11.16 -5.28 -0.49
N ALA A 53 -10.93 -5.81 0.73
CA ALA A 53 -9.61 -6.12 1.25
C ALA A 53 -8.89 -7.16 0.38
N ASP A 54 -9.56 -8.26 0.00
CA ASP A 54 -8.99 -9.29 -0.88
C ASP A 54 -8.65 -8.73 -2.27
N ALA A 55 -9.52 -7.88 -2.82
CA ALA A 55 -9.29 -7.24 -4.11
C ALA A 55 -8.10 -6.26 -4.04
N LEU A 56 -7.94 -5.57 -2.93
CA LEU A 56 -6.85 -4.63 -2.69
C LEU A 56 -5.51 -5.35 -2.49
N ALA A 57 -5.49 -6.38 -1.64
CA ALA A 57 -4.33 -7.26 -1.44
C ALA A 57 -3.84 -7.86 -2.77
N ALA A 58 -4.76 -8.33 -3.62
CA ALA A 58 -4.42 -8.88 -4.94
C ALA A 58 -3.79 -7.83 -5.88
N VAL A 59 -4.27 -6.58 -5.86
CA VAL A 59 -3.71 -5.49 -6.69
C VAL A 59 -2.33 -5.07 -6.19
N LEU A 60 -2.14 -5.02 -4.88
CA LEU A 60 -0.89 -4.64 -4.23
C LEU A 60 0.15 -5.77 -4.14
N LYS A 61 -0.29 -7.01 -4.39
CA LYS A 61 0.49 -8.24 -4.21
C LYS A 61 0.96 -8.43 -2.76
N PHE A 62 0.08 -8.10 -1.82
CA PHE A 62 0.26 -8.38 -0.41
C PHE A 62 -0.48 -9.67 -0.05
N ASP A 63 -0.04 -10.34 1.02
CA ASP A 63 -0.71 -11.54 1.52
C ASP A 63 -2.07 -11.17 2.15
N GLU A 64 -2.09 -10.10 2.96
CA GLU A 64 -3.29 -9.55 3.60
C GLU A 64 -3.20 -8.01 3.70
N VAL A 65 -4.36 -7.36 3.85
CA VAL A 65 -4.50 -5.91 4.03
C VAL A 65 -5.50 -5.65 5.17
N SER A 66 -5.17 -4.75 6.10
CA SER A 66 -6.08 -4.34 7.16
C SER A 66 -7.18 -3.45 6.59
N VAL A 67 -8.40 -3.56 7.10
CA VAL A 67 -9.50 -2.70 6.61
C VAL A 67 -9.33 -1.23 6.97
N GLU A 68 -8.50 -0.94 7.97
CA GLU A 68 -8.16 0.42 8.41
C GLU A 68 -6.90 0.99 7.72
N ASP A 69 -6.22 0.19 6.88
CA ASP A 69 -5.04 0.67 6.16
C ASP A 69 -5.46 1.72 5.12
N ASN A 70 -4.85 2.89 5.20
CA ASN A 70 -5.02 3.93 4.20
C ASN A 70 -4.39 3.52 2.85
N PHE A 71 -5.19 3.59 1.80
CA PHE A 71 -4.83 3.26 0.41
C PHE A 71 -3.52 3.91 -0.04
N PHE A 72 -3.29 5.17 0.33
CA PHE A 72 -2.12 5.94 -0.11
C PHE A 72 -1.00 5.90 0.93
N ASP A 73 -1.31 6.23 2.18
CA ASP A 73 -0.28 6.44 3.20
C ASP A 73 0.26 5.12 3.77
N ASP A 74 -0.62 4.17 4.07
CA ASP A 74 -0.27 2.89 4.72
C ASP A 74 0.00 1.78 3.71
N LEU A 75 -0.66 1.81 2.55
CA LEU A 75 -0.50 0.83 1.48
C LEU A 75 0.43 1.31 0.36
N GLY A 76 0.68 2.62 0.25
CA GLY A 76 1.65 3.15 -0.73
C GLY A 76 1.14 3.00 -2.16
N ALA A 77 -0.17 2.85 -2.32
CA ALA A 77 -0.77 2.72 -3.62
C ALA A 77 -0.75 4.08 -4.34
N ASN A 78 -0.76 4.01 -5.66
CA ASN A 78 -0.73 5.18 -6.53
C ASN A 78 -1.91 5.16 -7.51
N SER A 79 -1.99 6.17 -8.37
CA SER A 79 -3.09 6.32 -9.33
C SER A 79 -3.26 5.14 -10.28
N LEU A 80 -2.18 4.44 -10.63
CA LEU A 80 -2.25 3.25 -11.48
C LEU A 80 -2.85 2.06 -10.72
N LEU A 81 -2.39 1.82 -9.49
CA LEU A 81 -2.95 0.78 -8.62
C LEU A 81 -4.43 1.06 -8.31
N MET A 82 -4.80 2.31 -8.08
CA MET A 82 -6.19 2.75 -7.93
C MET A 82 -7.04 2.41 -9.16
N ALA A 83 -6.53 2.67 -10.37
CA ALA A 83 -7.22 2.32 -11.61
C ALA A 83 -7.46 0.80 -11.72
N HIS A 84 -6.45 -0.01 -11.39
CA HIS A 84 -6.57 -1.47 -11.37
C HIS A 84 -7.57 -1.95 -10.33
N PHE A 85 -7.56 -1.36 -9.13
CA PHE A 85 -8.51 -1.67 -8.08
C PHE A 85 -9.95 -1.36 -8.52
N CYS A 86 -10.24 -0.15 -9.02
CA CYS A 86 -11.57 0.18 -9.56
C CYS A 86 -11.99 -0.78 -10.68
N ALA A 87 -11.09 -1.12 -11.61
CA ALA A 87 -11.40 -2.05 -12.70
C ALA A 87 -11.77 -3.44 -12.16
N ARG A 88 -11.08 -3.91 -11.12
CA ARG A 88 -11.37 -5.18 -10.44
C ARG A 88 -12.71 -5.13 -9.70
N LEU A 89 -12.99 -4.07 -8.95
CA LEU A 89 -14.25 -3.93 -8.21
C LEU A 89 -15.47 -4.00 -9.13
N ARG A 90 -15.41 -3.29 -10.26
CA ARG A 90 -16.50 -3.22 -11.25
C ARG A 90 -16.82 -4.54 -11.94
N THR A 91 -16.04 -5.60 -11.71
CA THR A 91 -16.41 -6.95 -12.15
C THR A 91 -17.61 -7.50 -11.37
N ARG A 92 -17.87 -6.98 -10.16
CA ARG A 92 -19.09 -7.25 -9.39
C ARG A 92 -20.13 -6.17 -9.64
N LYS A 93 -21.39 -6.59 -9.79
CA LYS A 93 -22.51 -5.70 -10.16
C LYS A 93 -22.78 -4.65 -9.09
N GLU A 94 -22.63 -5.04 -7.83
CA GLU A 94 -22.78 -4.22 -6.63
C GLU A 94 -21.81 -3.03 -6.62
N TRP A 95 -20.63 -3.20 -7.26
CA TRP A 95 -19.55 -2.22 -7.30
C TRP A 95 -19.32 -1.61 -8.69
N ALA A 96 -20.29 -1.74 -9.60
CA ALA A 96 -20.16 -1.30 -10.99
C ALA A 96 -19.87 0.20 -11.17
N THR A 97 -20.21 1.01 -10.16
CA THR A 97 -19.99 2.47 -10.17
C THR A 97 -18.74 2.92 -9.43
N ALA A 98 -18.01 2.02 -8.76
CA ALA A 98 -16.85 2.35 -7.94
C ALA A 98 -15.85 3.20 -8.74
N SER A 99 -15.45 4.35 -8.25
CA SER A 99 -14.64 5.32 -8.98
C SER A 99 -13.38 5.73 -8.21
N MET A 100 -12.42 6.31 -8.92
CA MET A 100 -11.23 6.88 -8.29
C MET A 100 -11.59 7.97 -7.28
N ARG A 101 -12.67 8.72 -7.54
CA ARG A 101 -13.17 9.74 -6.61
C ARG A 101 -13.60 9.12 -5.29
N ASP A 102 -14.25 7.97 -5.34
CA ASP A 102 -14.72 7.28 -4.12
C ASP A 102 -13.54 6.87 -3.25
N ILE A 103 -12.45 6.37 -3.86
CA ILE A 103 -11.23 5.98 -3.14
C ILE A 103 -10.52 7.19 -2.49
N TYR A 104 -10.53 8.35 -3.15
CA TYR A 104 -9.99 9.57 -2.53
C TYR A 104 -10.87 10.07 -1.37
N LEU A 105 -12.19 9.89 -1.44
CA LEU A 105 -13.11 10.27 -0.36
C LEU A 105 -13.10 9.28 0.80
N HIS A 106 -12.88 8.00 0.49
CA HIS A 106 -12.89 6.87 1.42
C HIS A 106 -11.61 6.04 1.19
N PRO A 107 -10.46 6.49 1.75
CA PRO A 107 -9.17 5.85 1.51
C PRO A 107 -8.95 4.59 2.36
N THR A 108 -9.94 4.14 3.13
CA THR A 108 -9.92 2.88 3.89
C THR A 108 -11.04 1.97 3.40
N VAL A 109 -10.97 0.68 3.75
CA VAL A 109 -12.03 -0.29 3.43
C VAL A 109 -13.19 -0.21 4.43
N ALA A 110 -12.86 0.04 5.72
CA ALA A 110 -13.85 0.28 6.78
C ALA A 110 -14.62 1.59 6.60
#